data_AF-A0A9E1MXW2-F1
#
_entry.id   AF-A0A9E1MXW2-F1
#
_cell.length_a   1.000
_cell.length_b   1.000
_cell.length_c   1.000
_cell.angle_alpha   90.00
_cell.angle_beta   90.00
_cell.angle_gamma   90.00
#
_symmetry.space_group_name_H-M   'P 1'
#
loop_
_entity.id
_entity.type
_entity.pdbx_description
1 polymer ?
#
loop_
_entity_poly.entity_id
_entity_poly.type
_entity_poly.pdbx_seq_one_letter_code
_entity_poly.pdbx_strand_id
1 'polypeptide(L)'
;MEYHLEQIVARLIERLEGARRSYVGNPDKAMVEFRRIAEEHLQVLADDFAEHSDHIAFVRQEVLETFLPRYSRIAVEMTGREDHAFGFGVAAEPLGRAVAIIASLLALWVIVVRFLYVPAMWPVALAVISFPFWPDIAAFMYRSQYGRKLELILDDLKRIQDQSILEIPHGDD
;
A
#
# COMPACT_ATOMS: atom_id res chain seq x y z
N MET A 1 2.63 25.10 -18.38
CA MET A 1 1.86 23.96 -17.81
C MET A 1 2.71 23.47 -16.64
N GLU A 2 2.36 23.84 -15.41
CA GLU A 2 3.11 23.45 -14.22
C GLU A 2 2.92 21.93 -14.00
N TYR A 3 3.98 21.16 -14.16
CA TYR A 3 3.98 19.74 -13.82
C TYR A 3 4.25 19.62 -12.32
N HIS A 4 3.20 19.38 -11.54
CA HIS A 4 3.34 19.18 -10.10
C HIS A 4 4.00 17.82 -9.81
N LEU A 5 4.96 17.80 -8.88
CA LEU A 5 5.70 16.61 -8.41
C LEU A 5 4.74 15.45 -8.11
N GLU A 6 3.55 15.78 -7.60
CA GLU A 6 2.43 14.87 -7.36
C GLU A 6 2.09 13.97 -8.57
N GLN A 7 2.02 14.52 -9.78
CA GLN A 7 1.66 13.74 -10.98
C GLN A 7 2.77 12.76 -11.39
N ILE A 8 4.03 13.18 -11.25
CA ILE A 8 5.20 12.34 -11.55
C ILE A 8 5.24 11.18 -10.56
N VAL A 9 5.09 11.48 -9.26
CA VAL A 9 5.10 10.47 -8.21
C VAL A 9 3.90 9.53 -8.31
N ALA A 10 2.71 10.02 -8.65
CA ALA A 10 1.53 9.18 -8.87
C ALA A 10 1.75 8.15 -10.00
N ARG A 11 2.30 8.58 -11.14
CA ARG A 11 2.65 7.67 -12.25
C ARG A 11 3.76 6.70 -11.86
N LEU A 12 4.73 7.15 -11.07
CA LEU A 12 5.78 6.29 -10.56
C LEU A 12 5.22 5.22 -9.61
N ILE A 13 4.32 5.58 -8.70
CA ILE A 13 3.63 4.64 -7.80
C ILE A 13 2.93 3.55 -8.61
N GLU A 14 2.20 3.92 -9.67
CA GLU A 14 1.51 2.94 -10.52
C GLU A 14 2.48 1.90 -11.12
N ARG A 15 3.62 2.36 -11.65
CA ARG A 15 4.66 1.47 -12.18
C ARG A 15 5.26 0.57 -11.09
N LEU A 16 5.56 1.14 -9.93
CA LEU A 16 6.14 0.42 -8.80
C LEU A 16 5.17 -0.63 -8.23
N GLU A 17 3.87 -0.31 -8.11
CA GLU A 17 2.83 -1.27 -7.70
C GLU A 17 2.70 -2.43 -8.69
N GLY A 18 2.82 -2.15 -9.99
CA GLY A 18 2.84 -3.19 -11.03
C GLY A 18 3.98 -4.19 -10.85
N ALA A 19 5.15 -3.73 -10.40
CA ALA A 19 6.31 -4.57 -10.15
C ALA A 19 6.33 -5.22 -8.76
N ARG A 20 5.69 -4.58 -7.76
CA ARG A 20 5.80 -4.95 -6.33
C ARG A 20 5.52 -6.42 -6.05
N ARG A 21 4.46 -6.97 -6.65
CA ARG A 21 4.01 -8.36 -6.42
C ARG A 21 4.98 -9.41 -6.98
N SER A 22 5.85 -9.04 -7.91
CA SER A 22 6.83 -9.97 -8.50
C SER A 22 7.98 -10.30 -7.55
N TYR A 23 8.14 -9.55 -6.46
CA TYR A 23 9.26 -9.67 -5.51
C TYR A 23 8.83 -10.20 -4.13
N VAL A 24 7.75 -10.96 -4.08
CA VAL A 24 7.32 -11.68 -2.88
C VAL A 24 8.47 -12.54 -2.34
N GLY A 25 8.74 -12.42 -1.04
CA GLY A 25 9.81 -13.16 -0.36
C GLY A 25 11.24 -12.70 -0.66
N ASN A 26 11.44 -11.63 -1.46
CA ASN A 26 12.78 -11.13 -1.78
C ASN A 26 12.87 -9.59 -1.70
N PRO A 27 12.92 -9.03 -0.48
CA PRO A 27 12.88 -7.57 -0.26
C PRO A 27 14.09 -6.85 -0.85
N ASP A 28 15.27 -7.47 -0.81
CA ASP A 28 16.50 -6.86 -1.33
C ASP A 28 16.43 -6.67 -2.85
N LYS A 29 15.94 -7.69 -3.57
CA LYS A 29 15.70 -7.57 -5.02
C LYS A 29 14.61 -6.54 -5.33
N ALA A 30 13.57 -6.45 -4.51
CA ALA A 30 12.53 -5.44 -4.67
C ALA A 30 13.12 -4.03 -4.60
N MET A 31 13.98 -3.76 -3.63
CA MET A 31 14.60 -2.43 -3.46
C MET A 31 15.48 -2.04 -4.65
N VAL A 32 16.28 -2.98 -5.16
CA VAL A 32 17.11 -2.74 -6.35
C VAL A 32 16.24 -2.44 -7.57
N GLU A 33 15.17 -3.22 -7.75
CA GLU A 33 14.29 -3.03 -8.89
C GLU A 33 13.47 -1.74 -8.81
N PHE A 34 12.93 -1.41 -7.64
CA PHE A 34 12.19 -0.15 -7.46
C PHE A 34 13.08 1.05 -7.77
N ARG A 35 14.35 1.00 -7.38
CA ARG A 35 15.33 2.01 -7.76
C ARG A 35 15.54 2.08 -9.26
N ARG A 36 15.76 0.94 -9.93
CA ARG A 36 15.89 0.89 -11.40
C ARG A 36 14.68 1.50 -12.11
N ILE A 37 13.47 1.12 -11.71
CA ILE A 37 12.21 1.64 -12.28
C ILE A 37 12.08 3.15 -12.06
N ALA A 38 12.42 3.65 -10.86
CA ALA A 38 12.39 5.07 -10.56
C ALA A 38 13.41 5.85 -11.40
N GLU A 39 14.64 5.36 -11.50
CA GLU A 39 15.69 5.98 -12.33
C GLU A 39 15.30 6.02 -13.81
N GLU A 40 14.74 4.93 -14.35
CA GLU A 40 14.22 4.90 -15.73
C GLU A 40 13.07 5.88 -15.95
N HIS A 41 12.14 5.96 -15.01
CA HIS A 41 11.02 6.90 -15.09
C HIS A 41 11.50 8.36 -15.07
N LEU A 42 12.45 8.68 -14.19
CA LEU A 42 13.05 10.01 -14.08
C LEU A 42 13.94 10.35 -15.28
N GLN A 43 14.56 9.36 -15.91
CA GLN A 43 15.33 9.58 -17.13
C GLN A 43 14.42 9.98 -18.30
N VAL A 44 13.31 9.25 -18.50
CA VAL A 44 12.31 9.61 -19.52
C VAL A 44 11.80 11.03 -19.30
N LEU A 45 11.51 11.40 -18.04
CA LEU A 45 11.10 12.75 -17.70
C LEU A 45 12.19 13.79 -17.99
N ALA A 46 13.46 13.48 -17.72
CA ALA A 46 14.56 14.39 -18.02
C ALA A 46 14.71 14.64 -19.52
N ASP A 47 14.55 13.60 -20.34
CA ASP A 47 14.65 13.69 -21.79
C ASP A 47 13.49 14.54 -22.37
N ASP A 48 12.27 14.39 -21.82
CA ASP A 48 11.08 15.14 -22.24
C ASP A 48 11.14 16.63 -21.83
N PHE A 49 11.93 16.98 -20.80
CA PHE A 49 11.95 18.32 -20.19
C PHE A 49 13.36 18.90 -20.05
N ALA A 50 14.22 18.68 -21.06
CA ALA A 50 15.60 19.16 -21.06
C ALA A 50 15.74 20.67 -20.81
N GLU A 51 14.75 21.47 -21.22
CA GLU A 51 14.69 22.93 -21.01
C GLU A 51 14.56 23.34 -19.53
N HIS A 52 14.14 22.43 -18.64
CA HIS A 52 13.92 22.67 -17.21
C HIS A 52 14.84 21.82 -16.34
N SER A 53 16.12 21.73 -16.73
CA SER A 53 17.10 20.83 -16.12
C SER A 53 17.27 20.97 -14.60
N ASP A 54 17.24 22.20 -14.06
CA ASP A 54 17.34 22.45 -12.61
C ASP A 54 16.13 21.88 -11.84
N HIS A 55 14.93 22.04 -12.39
CA HIS A 55 13.71 21.49 -11.79
C HIS A 55 13.73 19.96 -11.81
N ILE A 56 14.16 19.36 -12.92
CA ILE A 56 14.29 17.90 -13.04
C ILE A 56 15.35 17.35 -12.09
N ALA A 57 16.47 18.07 -11.88
CA ALA A 57 17.48 17.67 -10.92
C ALA A 57 16.93 17.64 -9.49
N PHE A 58 16.16 18.66 -9.10
CA PHE A 58 15.46 18.71 -7.82
C PHE A 58 14.46 17.55 -7.67
N VAL A 59 13.58 17.34 -8.66
CA VAL A 59 12.60 16.24 -8.66
C VAL A 59 13.30 14.89 -8.54
N ARG A 60 14.39 14.67 -9.30
CA ARG A 60 15.18 13.43 -9.24
C ARG A 60 15.73 13.22 -7.84
N GLN A 61 16.29 14.26 -7.22
CA GLN A 61 16.82 14.17 -5.87
C GLN A 61 15.72 13.79 -4.86
N GLU A 62 14.62 14.53 -4.84
CA GLU A 62 13.53 14.26 -3.89
C GLU A 62 12.90 12.88 -4.07
N VAL A 63 12.73 12.45 -5.32
CA VAL A 63 12.17 11.12 -5.61
C VAL A 63 13.12 10.01 -5.13
N LEU A 64 14.42 10.13 -5.37
CA LEU A 64 15.38 9.07 -5.02
C LEU A 64 15.79 9.07 -3.56
N GLU A 65 15.89 10.24 -2.92
CA GLU A 65 16.37 10.39 -1.55
C GLU A 65 15.24 10.35 -0.52
N THR A 66 14.08 10.91 -0.83
CA THR A 66 12.96 11.05 0.12
C THR A 66 11.85 10.04 -0.16
N PHE A 67 11.28 10.06 -1.37
CA PHE A 67 10.11 9.26 -1.72
C PHE A 67 10.43 7.76 -1.75
N LEU A 68 11.40 7.36 -2.58
CA LEU A 68 11.65 5.96 -2.92
C LEU A 68 12.01 5.10 -1.70
N PRO A 69 12.86 5.53 -0.74
CA PRO A 69 13.15 4.73 0.44
C PRO A 69 11.92 4.53 1.34
N ARG A 70 11.08 5.56 1.49
CA ARG A 70 9.83 5.48 2.26
C ARG A 70 8.83 4.55 1.58
N TYR A 71 8.61 4.73 0.28
CA TYR A 71 7.75 3.85 -0.52
C TYR A 71 8.21 2.39 -0.41
N SER A 72 9.49 2.12 -0.68
CA SER A 72 10.04 0.75 -0.71
C SER A 72 9.82 0.02 0.62
N ARG A 73 9.99 0.71 1.75
CA ARG A 73 9.74 0.13 3.08
C ARG A 73 8.28 -0.31 3.25
N ILE A 74 7.33 0.54 2.86
CA ILE A 74 5.90 0.28 3.03
C ILE A 74 5.44 -0.78 2.02
N ALA A 75 5.95 -0.74 0.80
CA ALA A 75 5.69 -1.72 -0.25
C ALA A 75 6.16 -3.11 0.16
N VAL A 76 7.39 -3.23 0.70
CA VAL A 76 7.93 -4.50 1.21
C VAL A 76 7.12 -5.00 2.41
N GLU A 77 6.75 -4.14 3.34
CA GLU A 77 5.89 -4.50 4.48
C GLU A 77 4.55 -5.08 4.00
N MET A 78 3.93 -4.46 2.99
CA MET A 78 2.67 -4.93 2.41
C MET A 78 2.85 -6.27 1.69
N THR A 79 3.89 -6.42 0.87
CA THR A 79 4.20 -7.67 0.16
C THR A 79 4.43 -8.81 1.14
N GLY A 80 5.16 -8.57 2.23
CA GLY A 80 5.39 -9.58 3.27
C GLY A 80 4.10 -10.00 3.96
N ARG A 81 3.16 -9.07 4.21
CA ARG A 81 1.84 -9.42 4.76
C ARG A 81 0.98 -10.19 3.76
N GLU A 82 1.01 -9.82 2.49
CA GLU A 82 0.29 -10.54 1.43
C GLU A 82 0.78 -11.99 1.30
N ASP A 83 2.10 -12.20 1.37
CA ASP A 83 2.73 -13.53 1.32
C ASP A 83 2.25 -14.46 2.45
N HIS A 84 2.11 -13.92 3.66
CA HIS A 84 1.62 -14.66 4.82
C HIS A 84 0.08 -14.67 4.94
N ALA A 85 -0.63 -14.30 3.86
CA ALA A 85 -2.08 -14.20 3.82
C ALA A 85 -2.66 -13.36 4.97
N PHE A 86 -1.97 -12.27 5.31
CA PHE A 86 -2.26 -11.35 6.42
C PHE A 86 -2.28 -12.02 7.80
N GLY A 87 -1.57 -13.14 7.97
CA GLY A 87 -1.49 -13.90 9.22
C GLY A 87 -2.55 -15.01 9.36
N PHE A 88 -3.39 -15.22 8.34
CA PHE A 88 -4.43 -16.26 8.37
C PHE A 88 -4.01 -17.58 7.72
N GLY A 89 -2.86 -17.62 7.01
CA GLY A 89 -2.31 -18.83 6.40
C GLY A 89 -3.35 -19.61 5.59
N VAL A 90 -3.51 -20.91 5.90
CA VAL A 90 -4.47 -21.81 5.23
C VAL A 90 -5.91 -21.29 5.30
N ALA A 91 -6.30 -20.55 6.34
CA ALA A 91 -7.66 -20.01 6.46
C ALA A 91 -7.98 -18.93 5.40
N ALA A 92 -6.96 -18.33 4.77
CA ALA A 92 -7.15 -17.41 3.67
C ALA A 92 -7.35 -18.14 2.31
N GLU A 93 -6.92 -19.40 2.20
CA GLU A 93 -7.08 -20.23 1.00
C GLU A 93 -8.54 -20.67 0.82
N PRO A 94 -9.01 -20.93 -0.41
CA PRO A 94 -10.40 -21.31 -0.67
C PRO A 94 -10.82 -22.59 0.07
N LEU A 95 -9.91 -23.56 0.22
CA LEU A 95 -10.18 -24.79 0.95
C LEU A 95 -10.27 -24.54 2.47
N GLY A 96 -9.34 -23.76 3.04
CA GLY A 96 -9.40 -23.40 4.45
C GLY A 96 -10.60 -22.52 4.78
N ARG A 97 -11.03 -21.64 3.87
CA ARG A 97 -12.29 -20.90 3.97
C ARG A 97 -13.49 -21.83 4.01
N ALA A 98 -13.55 -22.84 3.15
CA ALA A 98 -14.65 -23.81 3.16
C ALA A 98 -14.72 -24.57 4.49
N VAL A 99 -13.57 -25.01 5.01
CA VAL A 99 -13.49 -25.65 6.34
C VAL A 99 -13.93 -24.69 7.44
N ALA A 100 -13.49 -23.42 7.42
CA ALA A 100 -13.89 -22.41 8.38
C ALA A 100 -15.39 -22.12 8.35
N ILE A 101 -15.99 -22.01 7.15
CA ILE A 101 -17.44 -21.83 6.99
C ILE A 101 -18.19 -23.02 7.60
N ILE A 102 -17.78 -24.26 7.28
CA ILE A 102 -18.43 -25.47 7.82
C ILE A 102 -18.30 -25.50 9.34
N ALA A 103 -17.12 -25.23 9.89
CA ALA A 103 -16.90 -25.18 11.33
C ALA A 103 -17.76 -24.09 12.01
N SER A 104 -17.86 -22.90 11.41
CA SER A 104 -18.72 -21.81 11.88
C SER A 104 -20.20 -22.21 11.87
N LEU A 105 -20.67 -22.87 10.82
CA LEU A 105 -22.06 -23.35 10.75
C LEU A 105 -22.35 -24.42 11.81
N LEU A 106 -21.42 -25.36 12.04
CA LEU A 106 -21.56 -26.36 13.10
C LEU A 106 -21.58 -25.73 14.49
N ALA A 107 -20.68 -24.78 14.75
CA ALA A 107 -20.64 -24.04 16.02
C ALA A 107 -21.92 -23.22 16.22
N LEU A 108 -22.41 -22.55 15.18
CA LEU A 108 -23.66 -21.80 15.22
C LEU A 108 -24.85 -22.73 15.50
N TRP A 109 -24.90 -23.91 14.86
CA TRP A 109 -25.93 -24.91 15.12
C TRP A 109 -25.92 -25.34 16.59
N VAL A 110 -24.75 -25.60 17.17
CA VAL A 110 -24.62 -25.91 18.61
C VAL A 110 -25.11 -24.76 19.48
N ILE A 111 -24.73 -23.51 19.18
CA ILE A 111 -25.16 -22.33 19.92
C ILE A 111 -26.67 -22.17 19.85
N VAL A 112 -27.27 -22.32 18.67
CA VAL A 112 -28.72 -22.23 18.47
C VAL A 112 -29.42 -23.35 19.23
N VAL A 113 -29.02 -24.62 19.06
CA VAL A 113 -29.67 -25.75 19.73
C VAL A 113 -29.57 -25.66 21.25
N ARG A 114 -28.43 -25.20 21.78
CA ARG A 114 -28.16 -25.21 23.22
C ARG A 114 -28.55 -23.91 23.95
N PHE A 115 -28.55 -22.78 23.26
CA PHE A 115 -28.60 -21.45 23.87
C PHE A 115 -29.50 -20.43 23.14
N LEU A 116 -30.43 -20.86 22.27
CA LEU A 116 -31.35 -19.95 21.54
C LEU A 116 -32.04 -18.90 22.43
N TYR A 117 -32.39 -19.28 23.66
CA TYR A 117 -33.12 -18.42 24.60
C TYR A 117 -32.22 -17.62 25.56
N VAL A 118 -30.91 -17.63 25.37
CA VAL A 118 -29.96 -16.89 26.21
C VAL A 118 -29.46 -15.67 25.43
N PRO A 119 -30.02 -14.46 25.68
CA PRO A 119 -29.66 -13.25 24.92
C PRO A 119 -28.18 -12.89 25.00
N ALA A 120 -27.52 -13.25 26.10
CA ALA A 120 -26.09 -13.01 26.30
C ALA A 120 -25.19 -13.76 25.29
N MET A 121 -25.71 -14.77 24.58
CA MET A 121 -24.94 -15.54 23.58
C MET A 121 -24.98 -14.92 22.17
N TRP A 122 -25.81 -13.89 21.93
CA TRP A 122 -25.90 -13.24 20.63
C TRP A 122 -24.57 -12.65 20.13
N PRO A 123 -23.76 -11.96 20.96
CA PRO A 123 -22.44 -11.48 20.54
C PRO A 123 -21.50 -12.61 20.11
N VAL A 124 -21.56 -13.76 20.79
CA VAL A 124 -20.76 -14.95 20.44
C VAL A 124 -21.21 -15.52 19.10
N ALA A 125 -22.53 -15.64 18.89
CA ALA A 125 -23.09 -16.09 17.62
C ALA A 125 -22.66 -15.19 16.46
N LEU A 126 -22.69 -13.86 16.66
CA LEU A 126 -22.20 -12.89 15.67
C LEU A 126 -20.70 -13.08 15.38
N ALA A 127 -19.87 -13.24 16.41
CA ALA A 127 -18.43 -13.48 16.22
C ALA A 127 -18.16 -14.76 15.41
N VAL A 128 -18.90 -15.85 15.69
CA VAL A 128 -18.79 -17.13 14.97
C VAL A 128 -19.21 -17.01 13.51
N ILE A 129 -20.29 -16.26 13.23
CA ILE A 129 -20.75 -15.99 11.86
C ILE A 129 -19.74 -15.15 11.10
N SER A 130 -19.14 -14.15 11.76
CA SER A 130 -18.16 -13.27 11.13
C SER A 130 -16.83 -13.97 10.86
N PHE A 131 -16.43 -14.96 11.67
CA PHE A 131 -15.11 -15.60 11.63
C PHE A 131 -14.58 -15.95 10.23
N PRO A 132 -15.34 -16.57 9.30
CA PRO A 132 -14.85 -16.90 7.97
C PRO A 132 -14.47 -15.68 7.10
N PHE A 133 -15.00 -14.49 7.44
CA PHE A 133 -14.76 -13.24 6.74
C PHE A 133 -13.60 -12.43 7.34
N TRP A 134 -13.04 -12.83 8.49
CA TRP A 134 -11.93 -12.12 9.13
C TRP A 134 -10.70 -11.96 8.23
N PRO A 135 -10.31 -12.96 7.41
CA PRO A 135 -9.20 -12.79 6.47
C PRO A 135 -9.44 -11.65 5.47
N ASP A 136 -10.66 -11.52 4.95
CA ASP A 136 -11.02 -10.48 3.99
C ASP A 136 -11.10 -9.10 4.64
N ILE A 137 -11.66 -9.02 5.85
CA ILE A 137 -11.71 -7.79 6.64
C ILE A 137 -10.28 -7.31 6.94
N ALA A 138 -9.40 -8.21 7.36
CA ALA A 138 -8.01 -7.87 7.62
C ALA A 138 -7.29 -7.41 6.34
N ALA A 139 -7.44 -8.13 5.23
CA ALA A 139 -6.88 -7.74 3.94
C ALA A 139 -7.36 -6.35 3.51
N PHE A 140 -8.65 -6.06 3.67
CA PHE A 140 -9.24 -4.75 3.40
C PHE A 140 -8.66 -3.65 4.29
N MET A 141 -8.56 -3.90 5.60
CA MET A 141 -7.97 -2.95 6.55
C MET A 141 -6.51 -2.65 6.22
N TYR A 142 -5.70 -3.66 5.92
CA TYR A 142 -4.30 -3.46 5.55
C TYR A 142 -4.16 -2.71 4.22
N ARG A 143 -5.00 -3.00 3.22
CA ARG A 143 -5.03 -2.23 1.96
C ARG A 143 -5.44 -0.77 2.19
N SER A 144 -6.43 -0.53 3.05
CA SER A 144 -6.85 0.84 3.38
C SER A 144 -5.75 1.61 4.11
N GLN A 145 -5.08 0.98 5.08
CA GLN A 145 -3.94 1.59 5.77
C GLN A 145 -2.76 1.84 4.83
N TYR A 146 -2.50 0.92 3.90
CA TYR A 146 -1.48 1.07 2.87
C TYR A 146 -1.77 2.29 1.98
N GLY A 147 -3.00 2.44 1.50
CA GLY A 147 -3.43 3.62 0.73
C GLY A 147 -3.20 4.93 1.50
N ARG A 148 -3.63 4.99 2.77
CA ARG A 148 -3.40 6.18 3.62
C ARG A 148 -1.91 6.48 3.82
N LYS A 149 -1.08 5.45 3.99
CA LYS A 149 0.37 5.62 4.12
C LYS A 149 1.00 6.20 2.84
N LEU A 150 0.51 5.80 1.66
CA LEU A 150 0.93 6.37 0.39
C LEU A 150 0.48 7.82 0.22
N GLU A 151 -0.79 8.11 0.56
CA GLU A 151 -1.33 9.49 0.55
C GLU A 151 -0.49 10.41 1.45
N LEU A 152 -0.12 9.96 2.65
CA LEU A 152 0.74 10.74 3.55
C LEU A 152 2.13 11.04 2.95
N ILE A 153 2.71 10.11 2.18
CA ILE A 153 3.99 10.35 1.51
C ILE A 153 3.81 11.40 0.40
N LEU A 154 2.72 11.32 -0.36
CA LEU A 154 2.39 12.28 -1.41
C LEU A 154 2.15 13.69 -0.84
N ASP A 155 1.40 13.79 0.25
CA ASP A 155 1.13 15.05 0.94
C ASP A 155 2.42 15.69 1.48
N ASP A 156 3.36 14.89 2.00
CA ASP A 156 4.65 15.39 2.51
C ASP A 156 5.52 15.93 1.36
N LEU A 157 5.56 15.24 0.22
CA LEU A 157 6.27 15.72 -0.97
C LEU A 157 5.66 17.00 -1.53
N LYS A 158 4.34 17.10 -1.53
CA LYS A 158 3.63 18.32 -1.95
C LYS A 158 4.01 19.50 -1.06
N ARG A 159 4.03 19.28 0.25
CA ARG A 159 4.44 20.29 1.21
C ARG A 159 5.88 20.76 0.98
N ILE A 160 6.81 19.84 0.70
CA ILE A 160 8.21 20.16 0.38
C ILE A 160 8.29 20.98 -0.92
N GLN A 161 7.54 20.59 -1.96
CA GLN A 161 7.48 21.34 -3.21
C GLN A 161 6.97 22.77 -2.97
N ASP A 162 5.85 22.94 -2.26
CA ASP A 162 5.26 24.25 -1.98
C ASP A 162 6.23 25.15 -1.20
N GLN A 163 6.99 24.59 -0.25
CA GLN A 163 8.02 25.33 0.49
C GLN A 163 9.20 25.73 -0.41
N SER A 164 9.67 24.83 -1.27
CA SER A 164 10.78 25.12 -2.19
C SER A 164 10.43 26.20 -3.21
N ILE A 165 9.17 26.27 -3.68
CA ILE A 165 8.71 27.30 -4.60
C ILE A 165 8.68 28.69 -3.91
N LEU A 166 8.37 28.75 -2.62
CA LEU A 166 8.33 29.99 -1.84
C LEU A 166 9.71 30.54 -1.46
N GLU A 167 10.75 29.69 -1.43
CA GLU A 167 12.12 30.09 -1.05
C GLU A 167 12.99 30.50 -2.23
N ILE A 168 12.53 30.32 -3.48
CA ILE A 168 13.21 30.89 -4.66
C ILE A 168 12.87 32.39 -4.68
N PRO A 169 13.82 33.31 -4.41
CA PRO A 169 13.55 34.72 -4.56
C PRO A 169 13.17 34.96 -6.02
N HIS A 170 11.95 35.42 -6.26
CA HIS A 170 11.66 36.13 -7.50
C HIS A 170 12.66 37.29 -7.54
N GLY A 171 13.70 37.14 -8.36
CA GLY A 171 14.48 38.28 -8.79
C GLY A 171 13.48 39.22 -9.46
N ASP A 172 13.15 40.29 -8.76
CA ASP A 172 12.44 41.42 -9.33
C ASP A 172 13.28 41.91 -10.53
N ASP A 173 12.75 41.71 -11.74
CA ASP A 173 13.13 42.47 -12.94
C ASP A 173 12.43 43.85 -12.92
#